data_AF-A0A1V4XPK1-F1
#
_entry.id   AF-A0A1V4XPK1-F1
#
_cell.length_a   1.000
_cell.length_b   1.000
_cell.length_c   1.000
_cell.angle_alpha   90.00
_cell.angle_beta   90.00
_cell.angle_gamma   90.00
#
_symmetry.space_group_name_H-M   'P 1'
#
loop_
_entity.id
_entity.type
_entity.pdbx_description
1 polymer ?
#
loop_
_entity_poly.entity_id
_entity_poly.type
_entity_poly.pdbx_seq_one_letter_code
_entity_poly.pdbx_strand_id
1 'polypeptide(L)'
;MAVDGVVYDVSASRLWRGGLHMKRHRAGRDLSADIAAAPHGREVLEKVRRAGTLQKETAGETAVPGWLARLLDGIPFLRRHPHPMVVHFPIVFMYSATFFDILYMLTGEKALEITAFHCLAGGILFMPPSMLTGWFTWWLNYGARPMPPVTVKMRLSWVLLAIASAAFVWRFCVPGVMDEAGAGHWVYIAMLLSLAPIVSVIGYYGGELTFPTGKGQRP
;
A
#
# COMPACT_ATOMS: atom_id res chain seq x y z
N MET A 1 1.58 10.93 -24.81
CA MET A 1 1.15 9.86 -23.86
C MET A 1 0.29 8.88 -24.62
N ALA A 2 0.06 7.67 -24.12
CA ALA A 2 -0.89 6.74 -24.73
C ALA A 2 -2.10 6.48 -23.82
N VAL A 3 -3.29 6.35 -24.40
CA VAL A 3 -4.52 5.95 -23.70
C VAL A 3 -5.30 5.02 -24.62
N ASP A 4 -5.64 3.83 -24.11
CA ASP A 4 -6.28 2.71 -24.79
C ASP A 4 -5.64 2.34 -26.14
N GLY A 5 -4.30 2.33 -26.16
CA GLY A 5 -3.54 2.02 -27.36
C GLY A 5 -3.45 3.16 -28.38
N VAL A 6 -4.02 4.34 -28.10
CA VAL A 6 -3.90 5.53 -28.95
C VAL A 6 -2.87 6.49 -28.36
N VAL A 7 -1.91 6.94 -29.16
CA VAL A 7 -0.90 7.92 -28.77
C VAL A 7 -1.41 9.33 -29.03
N TYR A 8 -1.38 10.18 -28.00
CA TYR A 8 -1.78 11.57 -28.01
C TYR A 8 -0.56 12.49 -27.80
N ASP A 9 -0.46 13.52 -28.63
CA ASP A 9 0.51 14.61 -28.49
C ASP A 9 -0.05 15.69 -27.56
N VAL A 10 0.53 15.77 -26.37
CA VAL A 10 0.14 16.71 -25.31
C VAL A 10 1.08 17.91 -25.23
N SER A 11 2.02 18.08 -26.16
CA SER A 11 3.08 19.09 -26.11
C SER A 11 2.54 20.53 -26.10
N ALA A 12 1.40 20.76 -26.77
CA ALA A 12 0.72 22.06 -26.80
C ALA A 12 -0.10 22.36 -25.54
N SER A 13 -0.31 21.39 -24.64
CA SER A 13 -1.16 21.58 -23.46
C SER A 13 -0.41 22.26 -22.33
N ARG A 14 -0.96 23.39 -21.86
CA ARG A 14 -0.45 24.10 -20.66
C ARG A 14 -0.41 23.24 -19.40
N LEU A 15 -1.28 22.23 -19.32
CA LEU A 15 -1.40 21.32 -18.18
C LEU A 15 -0.34 20.20 -18.20
N TRP A 16 0.45 20.09 -19.27
CA TRP A 16 1.50 19.07 -19.46
C TRP A 16 2.90 19.68 -19.59
N ARG A 17 3.09 20.93 -19.12
CA ARG A 17 4.39 21.62 -19.20
C ARG A 17 5.51 20.79 -18.57
N GLY A 18 6.64 20.71 -19.27
CA GLY A 18 7.78 19.88 -18.85
C GLY A 18 7.49 18.37 -18.91
N GLY A 19 6.46 17.94 -19.63
CA GLY A 19 6.06 16.54 -19.72
C GLY A 19 5.41 16.01 -18.43
N LEU A 20 4.91 16.89 -17.56
CA LEU A 20 4.34 16.53 -16.27
C LEU A 20 2.93 17.11 -16.13
N HIS A 21 1.98 16.27 -15.75
CA HIS A 21 0.60 16.65 -15.50
C HIS A 21 0.26 16.48 -14.02
N MET A 22 -0.24 17.56 -13.41
CA MET A 22 -0.62 17.62 -11.98
C MET A 22 0.47 17.11 -11.03
N LYS A 23 1.75 17.28 -11.39
CA LYS A 23 2.91 16.75 -10.66
C LYS A 23 2.89 15.23 -10.42
N ARG A 24 2.04 14.50 -11.14
CA ARG A 24 1.74 13.08 -10.88
C ARG A 24 1.91 12.21 -12.12
N HIS A 25 1.40 12.64 -13.27
CA HIS A 25 1.46 11.83 -14.50
C HIS A 25 2.55 12.36 -15.42
N ARG A 26 3.42 11.47 -15.91
CA ARG A 26 4.49 11.80 -16.85
C ARG A 26 4.09 11.48 -18.28
N ALA A 27 4.44 12.37 -19.21
CA ALA A 27 4.31 12.13 -20.63
C ALA A 27 5.20 10.98 -21.09
N GLY A 28 4.95 10.44 -22.29
CA GLY A 28 5.69 9.31 -22.84
C GLY A 28 5.36 7.94 -22.24
N ARG A 29 4.32 7.84 -21.39
CA ARG A 29 3.82 6.58 -20.84
C ARG A 29 2.42 6.23 -21.36
N ASP A 30 2.06 4.97 -21.20
CA ASP A 30 0.67 4.51 -21.27
C ASP A 30 -0.05 4.87 -19.97
N LEU A 31 -1.09 5.69 -20.08
CA LEU A 31 -1.89 6.24 -19.00
C LEU A 31 -3.35 5.73 -19.08
N SER A 32 -3.59 4.63 -19.82
CA SER A 32 -4.92 4.01 -19.97
C SER A 32 -5.58 3.67 -18.63
N ALA A 33 -4.78 3.22 -17.66
CA ALA A 33 -5.26 2.91 -16.32
C ALA A 33 -5.50 4.18 -15.49
N ASP A 34 -4.65 5.19 -15.66
CA ASP A 34 -4.68 6.42 -14.88
C ASP A 34 -5.90 7.30 -15.20
N ILE A 35 -6.35 7.31 -16.47
CA ILE A 35 -7.46 8.17 -16.89
C ILE A 35 -8.79 7.80 -16.21
N ALA A 36 -8.95 6.55 -15.76
CA ALA A 36 -10.15 6.13 -15.05
C ALA A 36 -10.28 6.75 -13.64
N ALA A 37 -9.16 7.20 -13.05
CA ALA A 37 -9.11 7.85 -11.74
C ALA A 37 -9.01 9.38 -11.84
N ALA A 38 -9.07 9.94 -13.06
CA ALA A 38 -9.04 11.38 -13.27
C ALA A 38 -10.40 12.01 -12.90
N PRO A 39 -10.44 13.30 -12.49
CA PRO A 39 -11.68 14.03 -12.22
C PRO A 39 -12.48 14.37 -13.50
N HIS A 40 -12.09 13.80 -14.63
CA HIS A 40 -12.68 13.96 -15.96
C HIS A 40 -12.63 12.62 -16.68
N GLY A 41 -13.50 12.42 -17.67
CA GLY A 41 -13.46 11.24 -18.51
C GLY A 41 -12.52 11.37 -19.69
N ARG A 42 -12.73 10.52 -20.69
CA ARG A 42 -11.90 10.42 -21.91
C ARG A 42 -12.22 11.49 -22.94
N GLU A 43 -13.33 12.21 -22.78
CA GLU A 43 -13.77 13.31 -23.63
C GLU A 43 -12.72 14.42 -23.76
N VAL A 44 -11.89 14.64 -22.74
CA VAL A 44 -10.81 15.62 -22.80
C VAL A 44 -9.75 15.29 -23.86
N LEU A 45 -9.62 14.00 -24.22
CA LEU A 45 -8.67 13.53 -25.22
C LEU A 45 -9.14 13.81 -26.65
N GLU A 46 -10.42 14.09 -26.87
CA GLU A 46 -10.94 14.47 -28.19
C GLU A 46 -10.33 15.78 -28.68
N LYS A 47 -9.98 16.67 -27.73
CA LYS A 47 -9.35 17.96 -27.99
C LYS A 47 -7.84 17.87 -28.16
N VAL A 48 -7.26 16.69 -27.96
CA VAL A 48 -5.82 16.46 -28.03
C VAL A 48 -5.48 15.77 -29.34
N ARG A 49 -4.42 16.25 -30.01
CA ARG A 49 -3.98 15.70 -31.30
C ARG A 49 -3.58 14.22 -31.14
N ARG A 50 -4.18 13.35 -31.95
CA ARG A 50 -3.75 11.95 -32.09
C ARG A 50 -2.47 11.91 -32.92
N ALA A 51 -1.44 11.25 -32.41
CA ALA A 51 -0.11 11.15 -32.99
C ALA A 51 0.24 9.74 -33.48
N GLY A 52 -0.55 8.72 -33.12
CA GLY A 52 -0.36 7.35 -33.61
C GLY A 52 -1.07 6.32 -32.74
N THR A 53 -0.66 5.06 -32.87
CA THR A 53 -1.09 3.95 -32.03
C THR A 53 0.10 3.33 -31.32
N LEU A 54 -0.11 2.86 -30.09
CA LEU A 54 0.91 2.20 -29.29
C LEU A 54 1.01 0.74 -29.74
N GLN A 55 2.14 0.36 -30.35
CA GLN A 55 2.44 -1.06 -30.52
C GLN A 55 2.77 -1.65 -29.16
N LYS A 56 1.99 -2.66 -28.75
CA LYS A 56 2.25 -3.41 -27.53
C LYS A 56 3.38 -4.40 -27.86
N GLU A 57 4.61 -4.05 -27.50
CA GLU A 57 5.68 -5.05 -27.47
C GLU A 57 5.27 -6.14 -26.48
N THR A 58 5.16 -7.38 -26.96
CA THR A 58 4.99 -8.61 -26.17
C THR A 58 6.29 -8.93 -25.42
N ALA A 59 6.87 -7.94 -24.74
CA ALA A 59 8.08 -8.08 -23.95
C ALA A 59 7.74 -8.73 -22.61
N GLY A 60 7.68 -10.06 -22.62
CA GLY A 60 7.68 -10.91 -21.43
C GLY A 60 6.44 -10.76 -20.55
N GLU A 61 5.27 -11.07 -21.11
CA GLU A 61 4.13 -11.43 -20.27
C GLU A 61 4.57 -12.64 -19.43
N THR A 62 4.73 -12.46 -18.12
CA THR A 62 4.76 -13.60 -17.19
C THR A 62 3.49 -14.37 -17.50
N ALA A 63 3.62 -15.56 -18.08
CA ALA A 63 2.51 -16.33 -18.64
C ALA A 63 1.52 -16.66 -17.53
N VAL A 64 0.55 -15.77 -17.31
CA VAL A 64 -0.54 -16.01 -16.39
C VAL A 64 -1.31 -17.21 -16.92
N PRO A 65 -1.53 -18.25 -16.11
CA PRO A 65 -2.28 -19.42 -16.55
C PRO A 65 -3.61 -19.02 -17.17
N GLY A 66 -4.02 -19.66 -18.27
CA GLY A 66 -5.20 -19.23 -19.03
C GLY A 66 -6.50 -19.19 -18.22
N TRP A 67 -6.64 -20.06 -17.21
CA TRP A 67 -7.78 -20.02 -16.28
C TRP A 67 -7.80 -18.75 -15.41
N LEU A 68 -6.62 -18.29 -14.99
CA LEU A 68 -6.45 -17.09 -14.18
C LEU A 68 -6.67 -15.84 -15.04
N ALA A 69 -6.21 -15.83 -16.29
CA ALA A 69 -6.49 -14.75 -17.23
C ALA A 69 -8.01 -14.54 -17.41
N ARG A 70 -8.78 -15.63 -17.60
CA ARG A 70 -10.25 -15.58 -17.71
C ARG A 70 -10.92 -15.06 -16.43
N LEU A 71 -10.42 -15.46 -15.26
CA LEU A 71 -10.93 -14.97 -13.98
C LEU A 71 -10.65 -13.46 -13.80
N LEU A 72 -9.44 -13.03 -14.17
CA LEU A 72 -9.01 -11.63 -14.13
C LEU A 72 -9.78 -10.75 -15.14
N ASP A 73 -10.18 -11.29 -16.28
CA ASP A 73 -11.07 -10.63 -17.24
C ASP A 73 -12.49 -10.49 -16.66
N GLY A 74 -13.00 -11.54 -16.01
CA GLY A 74 -14.32 -11.54 -15.37
C GLY A 74 -14.41 -10.66 -14.12
N ILE A 75 -13.29 -10.44 -13.43
CA ILE A 75 -13.19 -9.59 -12.23
C ILE A 75 -12.09 -8.54 -12.46
N PRO A 76 -12.39 -7.44 -13.19
CA PRO A 76 -11.42 -6.38 -13.49
C PRO A 76 -10.77 -5.75 -12.24
N PHE A 77 -11.44 -5.89 -11.09
CA PHE A 77 -10.95 -5.49 -9.77
C PHE A 77 -9.66 -6.21 -9.34
N LEU A 78 -9.40 -7.43 -9.79
CA LEU A 78 -8.17 -8.15 -9.41
C LEU A 78 -6.96 -7.74 -10.25
N ARG A 79 -7.18 -7.17 -11.44
CA ARG A 79 -6.12 -6.63 -12.32
C ARG A 79 -5.65 -5.25 -11.90
N ARG A 80 -6.60 -4.36 -11.61
CA ARG A 80 -6.29 -3.05 -11.04
C ARG A 80 -5.90 -3.31 -9.60
N HIS A 81 -4.68 -2.96 -9.20
CA HIS A 81 -4.18 -3.05 -7.82
C HIS A 81 -5.34 -3.24 -6.84
N PRO A 82 -5.62 -4.45 -6.32
CA PRO A 82 -6.80 -4.70 -5.51
C PRO A 82 -6.90 -3.56 -4.53
N HIS A 83 -7.97 -2.76 -4.67
CA HIS A 83 -8.00 -1.41 -4.10
C HIS A 83 -7.60 -1.50 -2.63
N PRO A 84 -6.79 -0.54 -2.12
CA PRO A 84 -6.02 -0.65 -0.89
C PRO A 84 -6.81 -0.89 0.42
N MET A 85 -8.11 -1.14 0.40
CA MET A 85 -8.93 -1.33 1.58
C MET A 85 -8.35 -2.40 2.53
N VAL A 86 -7.95 -3.57 2.02
CA VAL A 86 -7.41 -4.66 2.86
C VAL A 86 -6.16 -4.19 3.61
N VAL A 87 -5.26 -3.44 2.93
CA VAL A 87 -4.05 -2.94 3.57
C VAL A 87 -4.31 -1.81 4.56
N HIS A 88 -5.44 -1.12 4.50
CA HIS A 88 -5.79 -0.10 5.50
C HIS A 88 -6.20 -0.71 6.84
N PHE A 89 -6.75 -1.93 6.88
CA PHE A 89 -7.17 -2.53 8.15
C PHE A 89 -5.99 -2.69 9.12
N PRO A 90 -4.87 -3.35 8.77
CA PRO A 90 -3.72 -3.40 9.68
C PRO A 90 -3.16 -2.02 10.00
N ILE A 91 -3.16 -1.09 9.03
CA ILE A 91 -2.67 0.29 9.26
C ILE A 91 -3.46 0.96 10.37
N VAL A 92 -4.78 1.00 10.23
CA VAL A 92 -5.67 1.64 11.21
C VAL A 92 -5.57 0.93 12.55
N PHE A 93 -5.61 -0.41 12.58
CA PHE A 93 -5.53 -1.17 13.82
C PHE A 93 -4.21 -0.98 14.57
N MET A 94 -3.07 -0.91 13.89
CA MET A 94 -1.77 -0.65 14.52
C MET A 94 -1.69 0.76 15.11
N TYR A 95 -2.25 1.77 14.41
CA TYR A 95 -2.35 3.12 14.96
C TYR A 95 -3.31 3.17 16.15
N SER A 96 -4.48 2.53 16.05
CA SER A 96 -5.46 2.51 17.13
C SER A 96 -4.91 1.81 18.37
N ALA A 97 -4.22 0.68 18.23
CA ALA A 97 -3.56 0.00 19.35
C ALA A 97 -2.58 0.97 20.05
N THR A 98 -1.63 1.53 19.31
CA THR A 98 -0.66 2.49 19.84
C THR A 98 -1.33 3.71 20.50
N PHE A 99 -2.38 4.25 19.87
CA PHE A 99 -3.12 5.41 20.37
C PHE A 99 -3.82 5.12 21.69
N PHE A 100 -4.56 4.02 21.77
CA PHE A 100 -5.27 3.65 22.98
C PHE A 100 -4.32 3.25 24.12
N ASP A 101 -3.16 2.64 23.82
CA ASP A 101 -2.11 2.40 24.81
C ASP A 101 -1.54 3.71 25.38
N ILE A 102 -1.27 4.71 24.53
CA ILE A 102 -0.84 6.04 24.99
C ILE A 102 -1.92 6.67 25.87
N LEU A 103 -3.19 6.63 25.45
CA LEU A 103 -4.28 7.17 26.27
C LEU A 103 -4.40 6.43 27.60
N TYR A 104 -4.23 5.11 27.60
CA TYR A 104 -4.20 4.33 28.82
C TYR A 104 -3.08 4.80 29.75
N MET A 105 -1.86 4.96 29.25
CA MET A 105 -0.71 5.45 30.04
C MET A 105 -0.95 6.85 30.64
N LEU A 106 -1.73 7.70 29.96
CA LEU A 106 -2.04 9.05 30.42
C LEU A 106 -3.21 9.12 31.41
N THR A 107 -4.20 8.22 31.27
CA THR A 107 -5.46 8.29 32.03
C THR A 107 -5.59 7.23 33.11
N GLY A 108 -4.88 6.11 32.99
CA GLY A 108 -5.02 4.92 33.82
C GLY A 108 -6.31 4.11 33.57
N GLU A 109 -7.13 4.48 32.58
CA GLU A 109 -8.44 3.84 32.33
C GLU A 109 -8.29 2.49 31.63
N LYS A 110 -8.53 1.39 32.36
CA LYS A 110 -8.32 0.02 31.88
C LYS A 110 -9.09 -0.33 30.62
N ALA A 111 -10.26 0.28 30.39
CA ALA A 111 -11.03 0.04 29.16
C ALA A 111 -10.23 0.40 27.89
N LEU A 112 -9.34 1.40 27.97
CA LEU A 112 -8.51 1.83 26.84
C LEU A 112 -7.42 0.81 26.51
N GLU A 113 -6.76 0.25 27.52
CA GLU A 113 -5.76 -0.81 27.36
C GLU A 113 -6.40 -2.06 26.74
N ILE A 114 -7.57 -2.46 27.24
CA ILE A 114 -8.34 -3.57 26.67
C ILE A 114 -8.69 -3.27 25.21
N THR A 115 -9.08 -2.04 24.89
CA THR A 115 -9.37 -1.63 23.51
C THR A 115 -8.14 -1.73 22.62
N ALA A 116 -6.98 -1.27 23.11
CA ALA A 116 -5.71 -1.39 22.40
C ALA A 116 -5.36 -2.85 22.09
N PHE A 117 -5.54 -3.74 23.07
CA PHE A 117 -5.32 -5.18 22.89
C PHE A 117 -6.23 -5.80 21.81
N HIS A 118 -7.51 -5.43 21.76
CA HIS A 118 -8.41 -5.87 20.68
C HIS A 118 -8.00 -5.30 19.32
N CYS A 119 -7.56 -4.04 19.27
CA CYS A 119 -7.03 -3.44 18.04
C CYS A 119 -5.79 -4.18 17.57
N LEU A 120 -4.86 -4.53 18.46
CA LEU A 120 -3.67 -5.32 18.15
C LEU A 120 -4.05 -6.67 17.53
N ALA A 121 -5.02 -7.38 18.13
CA ALA A 121 -5.55 -8.64 17.61
C ALA A 121 -6.16 -8.48 16.20
N GLY A 122 -6.99 -7.44 16.02
CA GLY A 122 -7.60 -7.12 14.73
C GLY A 122 -6.54 -6.83 13.67
N GLY A 123 -5.51 -6.08 14.01
CA GLY A 123 -4.40 -5.81 13.10
C GLY A 123 -3.67 -7.09 12.67
N ILE A 124 -3.33 -7.98 13.61
CA ILE A 124 -2.71 -9.28 13.32
C ILE A 124 -3.60 -10.12 12.39
N LEU A 125 -4.91 -10.16 12.64
CA LEU A 125 -5.88 -10.89 11.81
C LEU A 125 -5.85 -10.42 10.35
N PHE A 126 -5.76 -9.11 10.10
CA PHE A 126 -5.77 -8.54 8.75
C PHE A 126 -4.39 -8.46 8.08
N MET A 127 -3.29 -8.73 8.79
CA MET A 127 -1.95 -8.73 8.20
C MET A 127 -1.75 -9.83 7.14
N PRO A 128 -2.08 -11.12 7.39
CA PRO A 128 -1.95 -12.17 6.39
C PRO A 128 -2.68 -11.87 5.07
N PRO A 129 -3.98 -11.50 5.04
CA PRO A 129 -4.64 -11.18 3.77
C PRO A 129 -4.03 -9.94 3.09
N SER A 130 -3.58 -8.95 3.85
CA SER A 130 -2.88 -7.77 3.30
C SER A 130 -1.55 -8.13 2.65
N MET A 131 -0.78 -9.02 3.25
CA MET A 131 0.51 -9.48 2.72
C MET A 131 0.32 -10.34 1.47
N LEU A 132 -0.65 -11.27 1.49
CA LEU A 132 -1.00 -12.12 0.34
C LEU A 132 -1.43 -11.29 -0.86
N THR A 133 -2.35 -10.33 -0.67
CA THR A 133 -2.78 -9.44 -1.75
C THR A 133 -1.64 -8.56 -2.26
N GLY A 134 -0.73 -8.12 -1.38
CA GLY A 134 0.48 -7.40 -1.75
C GLY A 134 1.43 -8.21 -2.65
N TRP A 135 1.71 -9.47 -2.30
CA TRP A 135 2.55 -10.35 -3.12
C TRP A 135 1.90 -10.69 -4.45
N PHE A 136 0.61 -11.01 -4.45
CA PHE A 136 -0.14 -11.28 -5.67
C PHE A 136 -0.08 -10.11 -6.64
N THR A 137 -0.28 -8.89 -6.15
CA THR A 137 -0.19 -7.66 -6.95
C THR A 137 1.22 -7.44 -7.49
N TRP A 138 2.24 -7.66 -6.66
CA TRP A 138 3.63 -7.52 -7.08
C TRP A 138 3.99 -8.50 -8.21
N TRP A 139 3.57 -9.75 -8.07
CA TRP A 139 3.76 -10.79 -9.08
C TRP A 139 3.01 -10.46 -10.38
N LEU A 140 1.71 -10.15 -10.29
CA LEU A 140 0.85 -9.94 -11.45
C LEU A 140 1.24 -8.68 -12.26
N ASN A 141 1.50 -7.56 -11.58
CA ASN A 141 1.68 -6.27 -12.25
C ASN A 141 3.14 -5.92 -12.54
N TYR A 142 4.08 -6.53 -11.82
CA TYR A 142 5.51 -6.23 -11.96
C TYR A 142 6.37 -7.45 -12.29
N GLY A 143 5.76 -8.62 -12.54
CA GLY A 143 6.46 -9.84 -12.93
C GLY A 143 7.50 -10.29 -11.91
N ALA A 144 7.24 -10.06 -10.61
CA ALA A 144 8.17 -10.32 -9.50
C ALA A 144 9.56 -9.67 -9.67
N ARG A 145 9.65 -8.58 -10.43
CA ARG A 145 10.90 -7.83 -10.58
C ARG A 145 11.32 -7.20 -9.24
N PRO A 146 12.61 -7.26 -8.86
CA PRO A 146 13.07 -6.67 -7.63
C PRO A 146 12.89 -5.16 -7.68
N MET A 147 12.14 -4.62 -6.70
CA MET A 147 11.88 -3.19 -6.58
C MET A 147 12.16 -2.76 -5.14
N PRO A 148 13.06 -1.78 -4.90
CA PRO A 148 13.42 -1.38 -3.54
C PRO A 148 12.22 -1.01 -2.66
N PRO A 149 11.20 -0.26 -3.13
CA PRO A 149 10.00 0.03 -2.34
C PRO A 149 9.23 -1.22 -1.90
N VAL A 150 9.13 -2.23 -2.76
CA VAL A 150 8.44 -3.49 -2.44
C VAL A 150 9.26 -4.32 -1.45
N THR A 151 10.58 -4.40 -1.64
CA THR A 151 11.46 -5.14 -0.72
C THR A 151 11.41 -4.56 0.69
N VAL A 152 11.43 -3.23 0.84
CA VAL A 152 11.29 -2.58 2.16
C VAL A 152 9.94 -2.93 2.79
N LYS A 153 8.84 -2.82 2.03
CA LYS A 153 7.51 -3.19 2.53
C LYS A 153 7.46 -4.64 2.99
N MET A 154 7.95 -5.59 2.18
CA MET A 154 7.94 -7.02 2.53
C MET A 154 8.70 -7.29 3.84
N ARG A 155 9.89 -6.71 4.01
CA ARG A 155 10.69 -6.87 5.23
C ARG A 155 9.97 -6.28 6.44
N LEU A 156 9.49 -5.04 6.32
CA LEU A 156 8.80 -4.36 7.42
C LEU A 156 7.46 -5.02 7.77
N SER A 157 6.73 -5.58 6.80
CA SER A 157 5.50 -6.34 7.09
C SER A 157 5.77 -7.58 7.93
N TRP A 158 6.85 -8.32 7.66
CA TRP A 158 7.25 -9.45 8.50
C TRP A 158 7.71 -9.03 9.90
N VAL A 159 8.50 -7.95 9.98
CA VAL A 159 8.92 -7.38 11.28
C VAL A 159 7.72 -6.92 12.10
N LEU A 160 6.78 -6.19 11.49
CA LEU A 160 5.56 -5.74 12.13
C LEU A 160 4.74 -6.92 12.65
N LEU A 161 4.60 -7.99 11.85
CA LEU A 161 3.84 -9.18 12.24
C LEU A 161 4.48 -9.87 13.43
N ALA A 162 5.81 -10.00 13.44
CA ALA A 162 6.56 -10.62 14.52
C ALA A 162 6.42 -9.81 15.82
N ILE A 163 6.62 -8.49 15.77
CA ILE A 163 6.49 -7.62 16.95
C ILE A 163 5.05 -7.63 17.47
N ALA A 164 4.06 -7.45 16.59
CA ALA A 164 2.65 -7.44 16.98
C ALA A 164 2.23 -8.78 17.59
N SER A 165 2.60 -9.90 16.97
CA SER A 165 2.30 -11.24 17.50
C SER A 165 2.99 -11.49 18.83
N ALA A 166 4.25 -11.09 18.99
CA ALA A 166 4.98 -11.23 20.23
C ALA A 166 4.36 -10.38 21.35
N ALA A 167 4.00 -9.12 21.08
CA ALA A 167 3.30 -8.26 22.02
C ALA A 167 1.94 -8.86 22.41
N PHE A 168 1.18 -9.33 21.43
CA PHE A 168 -0.13 -9.96 21.66
C PHE A 168 -0.01 -11.20 22.54
N VAL A 169 0.92 -12.12 22.23
CA VAL A 169 1.14 -13.34 23.02
C VAL A 169 1.60 -12.99 24.43
N TRP A 170 2.53 -12.04 24.58
CA TRP A 170 2.99 -11.60 25.90
C TRP A 170 1.84 -11.08 26.74
N ARG A 171 1.04 -10.14 26.20
CA ARG A 171 -0.12 -9.59 26.89
C ARG A 171 -1.24 -10.61 27.12
N PHE A 172 -1.37 -11.62 26.27
CA PHE A 172 -2.32 -12.72 26.46
C PHE A 172 -1.90 -13.64 27.62
N CYS A 173 -0.61 -13.96 27.72
CA CYS A 173 -0.06 -14.78 28.80
C CYS A 173 0.06 -14.01 30.12
N VAL A 174 0.30 -12.71 30.06
CA VAL A 174 0.52 -11.82 31.20
C VAL A 174 -0.41 -10.61 31.09
N PRO A 175 -1.66 -10.71 31.55
CA PRO A 175 -2.64 -9.64 31.39
C PRO A 175 -2.27 -8.32 32.08
N GLY A 176 -1.41 -8.37 33.11
CA GLY A 176 -0.92 -7.22 33.83
C GLY A 176 0.40 -6.64 33.32
N VAL A 177 0.93 -7.09 32.17
CA VAL A 177 2.27 -6.70 31.68
C VAL A 177 2.49 -5.19 31.59
N MET A 178 1.43 -4.42 31.37
CA MET A 178 1.48 -2.96 31.28
C MET A 178 1.66 -2.27 32.65
N ASP A 179 1.28 -2.96 33.74
CA ASP A 179 1.25 -2.45 35.11
C ASP A 179 2.28 -3.10 36.04
N GLU A 180 2.95 -4.13 35.55
CA GLU A 180 3.95 -4.86 36.32
C GLU A 180 5.17 -3.98 36.64
N ALA A 181 5.68 -4.11 37.86
CA ALA A 181 6.92 -3.47 38.25
C ALA A 181 8.11 -4.20 37.59
N GLY A 182 8.93 -3.48 36.82
CA GLY A 182 10.19 -4.00 36.27
C GLY A 182 10.51 -3.55 34.85
N ALA A 183 11.68 -3.94 34.33
CA ALA A 183 12.09 -3.53 32.98
C ALA A 183 11.22 -4.14 31.86
N GLY A 184 10.52 -5.24 32.12
CA GLY A 184 9.68 -5.95 31.14
C GLY A 184 8.55 -5.08 30.59
N HIS A 185 7.88 -4.30 31.42
CA HIS A 185 6.78 -3.44 30.97
C HIS A 185 7.27 -2.37 29.98
N TRP A 186 8.48 -1.82 30.17
CA TRP A 186 9.06 -0.85 29.25
C TRP A 186 9.41 -1.46 27.89
N VAL A 187 9.83 -2.72 27.86
CA VAL A 187 10.05 -3.46 26.61
C VAL A 187 8.72 -3.65 25.88
N TYR A 188 7.67 -4.06 26.59
CA TYR A 188 6.33 -4.21 26.03
C TYR A 188 5.81 -2.87 25.46
N ILE A 189 5.93 -1.77 26.21
CA ILE A 189 5.57 -0.42 25.73
C ILE A 189 6.36 -0.07 24.48
N ALA A 190 7.68 -0.30 24.45
CA ALA A 190 8.50 -0.01 23.28
C ALA A 190 8.06 -0.81 22.05
N MET A 191 7.65 -2.09 22.23
CA MET A 191 7.08 -2.89 21.15
C MET A 191 5.79 -2.26 20.60
N LEU A 192 4.86 -1.87 21.46
CA LEU A 192 3.60 -1.23 21.07
C LEU A 192 3.83 0.11 20.38
N LEU A 193 4.68 0.98 20.94
CA LEU A 193 5.02 2.27 20.35
C LEU A 193 5.76 2.14 19.01
N SER A 194 6.43 1.01 18.75
CA SER A 194 7.10 0.76 17.46
C SER A 194 6.12 0.42 16.33
N LEU A 195 4.88 0.01 16.63
CA LEU A 195 3.89 -0.39 15.61
C LEU A 195 3.54 0.78 14.69
N ALA A 196 3.25 1.96 15.27
CA ALA A 196 2.90 3.18 14.53
C ALA A 196 3.98 3.64 13.53
N PRO A 197 5.28 3.81 13.89
CA PRO A 197 6.29 4.21 12.93
C PRO A 197 6.56 3.15 11.86
N ILE A 198 6.56 1.86 12.21
CA ILE A 198 6.75 0.78 11.23
C ILE A 198 5.63 0.81 10.18
N VAL A 199 4.38 0.89 10.64
CA VAL A 199 3.22 0.90 9.74
C VAL A 199 3.14 2.20 8.91
N SER A 200 3.62 3.32 9.45
CA SER A 200 3.78 4.58 8.71
C SER A 200 4.72 4.42 7.53
N VAL A 201 5.87 3.78 7.72
CA VAL A 201 6.86 3.56 6.65
C VAL A 201 6.32 2.60 5.60
N ILE A 202 5.62 1.52 6.00
CA ILE A 202 4.94 0.62 5.06
C ILE A 202 3.91 1.37 4.22
N GLY A 203 3.10 2.22 4.87
CA GLY A 203 2.10 3.07 4.23
C GLY A 203 2.73 4.05 3.25
N TYR A 204 3.82 4.71 3.63
CA TYR A 204 4.56 5.65 2.77
C TYR A 204 5.03 4.98 1.47
N TYR A 205 5.71 3.85 1.55
CA TYR A 205 6.15 3.11 0.35
C TYR A 205 4.98 2.51 -0.42
N GLY A 206 3.86 2.20 0.24
CA GLY A 206 2.62 1.82 -0.42
C GLY A 206 2.03 2.96 -1.25
N GLY A 207 2.02 4.17 -0.70
CA GLY A 207 1.59 5.39 -1.38
C GLY A 207 2.49 5.72 -2.57
N GLU A 208 3.82 5.65 -2.42
CA GLU A 208 4.77 5.98 -3.49
C GLU A 208 4.67 5.03 -4.70
N LEU A 209 4.25 3.77 -4.50
CA LEU A 209 3.97 2.84 -5.60
C LEU A 209 2.74 3.24 -6.43
N THR A 210 1.74 3.84 -5.79
CA THR A 210 0.48 4.27 -6.41
C THR A 210 0.56 5.72 -6.92
N PHE A 211 1.32 6.56 -6.23
CA PHE A 211 1.46 7.99 -6.46
C PHE A 211 2.95 8.38 -6.40
N PRO A 212 3.75 8.06 -7.43
CA PRO A 212 5.19 8.33 -7.39
C PRO A 212 5.46 9.84 -7.35
N THR A 213 6.13 10.31 -6.30
CA THR A 213 6.54 11.70 -6.14
C THR A 213 7.93 11.97 -6.72
N GLY A 214 8.69 10.90 -7.03
CA GLY A 214 10.04 10.97 -7.60
C GLY A 214 11.14 11.20 -6.56
N LYS A 215 10.78 11.33 -5.27
CA LYS A 215 11.73 11.43 -4.15
C LYS A 215 12.12 10.02 -3.70
N GLY A 216 13.01 9.36 -4.44
CA GLY A 216 13.48 8.01 -4.09
C GLY A 216 14.10 7.22 -5.23
N GLN A 217 13.94 7.67 -6.47
CA GLN A 217 14.77 7.22 -7.58
C GLN A 217 16.11 7.96 -7.47
N ARG A 218 17.09 7.35 -6.78
CA ARG A 218 18.48 7.69 -7.06
C ARG A 218 18.74 7.37 -8.54
N PRO A 219 19.47 8.22 -9.27
CA PRO A 219 19.84 7.95 -10.66
C PRO A 219 20.56 6.61 -10.81
#